data_AF-A0A317Z8P1-F1
#
_entry.id   AF-A0A317Z8P1-F1
#
_cell.length_a   1.000
_cell.length_b   1.000
_cell.length_c   1.000
_cell.angle_alpha   90.00
_cell.angle_beta   90.00
_cell.angle_gamma   90.00
#
_symmetry.space_group_name_H-M   'P 1'
#
loop_
_entity.id
_entity.type
_entity.pdbx_description
1 polymer ?
#
loop_
_entity_poly.entity_id
_entity_poly.type
_entity_poly.pdbx_seq_one_letter_code
_entity_poly.pdbx_strand_id
1 'polypeptide(L)'
;DHITAKTLTPQNLTIYLLIIFSVGILVYGLRYFLRTRFFGASAKLGRILREQLYEKYTQMSPSFYQKYRTGDLMAHATNDIRAVQNTAGIGVMTISEAMITGGMTLLMMFVTISPKLTLIAMIPLPILVISTSYYGRLLHKGFKEAQGAFSELNDKTQESIAGVKVTKSFGYETADEDDFRQLSDRVVAKNLVVSKIDALFDPTIELVIGASYLLSVVFGAYMVIDGSITIGQLITFTTYLGMLVWPLLALGFFFNIIQRGAASYDRIREIESVPSGIVTTYQNSDAPTGDINFNLKQFQFEDTAHASLHDINFTIQQGMTVGIVGHTGAGKSLLIRLLLREFDTERPEDIQYGHHPLRDYDIRKLRAQFGYVPQEHFLFSSTIRGNIAFSQPDIDDEAVHHASAMSHIHQDILTLPLAYDTVVGERGVS
;
A
#
# COMPACT_ATOMS: atom_id res chain seq x y z
N ASP A 1 -8.77 48.77 26.06
CA ASP A 1 -9.13 48.82 24.62
C ASP A 1 -9.64 50.19 24.22
N HIS A 2 -9.18 50.69 23.06
CA HIS A 2 -9.65 51.94 22.44
C HIS A 2 -11.17 51.98 22.22
N ILE A 3 -11.81 50.80 22.10
CA ILE A 3 -13.26 50.64 22.03
C ILE A 3 -13.89 50.98 23.39
N THR A 4 -13.42 50.36 24.48
CA THR A 4 -13.91 50.63 25.84
C THR A 4 -13.62 52.06 26.29
N ALA A 5 -12.50 52.63 25.82
CA ALA A 5 -12.11 54.01 26.09
C ALA A 5 -12.74 55.04 25.13
N LYS A 6 -13.56 54.61 24.14
CA LYS A 6 -14.15 55.47 23.10
C LYS A 6 -13.15 56.33 22.31
N THR A 7 -11.90 55.89 22.17
CA THR A 7 -10.81 56.58 21.45
C THR A 7 -10.50 55.95 20.09
N LEU A 8 -11.41 55.12 19.55
CA LEU A 8 -11.22 54.46 18.27
C LEU A 8 -11.35 55.47 17.11
N THR A 9 -10.25 55.74 16.42
CA THR A 9 -10.24 56.58 15.21
C THR A 9 -10.32 55.72 13.95
N PRO A 10 -10.82 56.26 12.81
CA PRO A 10 -10.79 55.55 11.53
C PRO A 10 -9.39 55.07 11.16
N GLN A 11 -8.36 55.87 11.47
CA GLN A 11 -6.96 55.53 11.21
C GLN A 11 -6.50 54.30 11.99
N ASN A 12 -6.83 54.21 13.28
CA ASN A 12 -6.50 53.04 14.11
C ASN A 12 -7.23 51.78 13.60
N LEU A 13 -8.49 51.92 13.19
CA LEU A 13 -9.24 50.81 12.62
C LEU A 13 -8.62 50.30 11.30
N THR A 14 -8.21 51.22 10.40
CA THR A 14 -7.51 50.85 9.16
C THR A 14 -6.20 50.13 9.45
N ILE A 15 -5.43 50.57 10.46
CA ILE A 15 -4.18 49.90 10.87
C ILE A 15 -4.47 48.47 11.36
N TYR A 16 -5.48 48.26 12.21
CA TYR A 16 -5.84 46.91 12.65
C TYR A 16 -6.29 46.01 11.51
N LEU A 17 -7.10 46.53 10.58
CA LEU A 17 -7.52 45.78 9.39
C LEU A 17 -6.33 45.39 8.51
N LEU A 18 -5.38 46.31 8.28
CA LEU A 18 -4.16 46.03 7.53
C LEU A 18 -3.28 44.98 8.23
N ILE A 19 -3.16 45.03 9.56
CA ILE A 19 -2.42 44.03 10.32
C ILE A 19 -3.09 42.66 10.17
N ILE A 20 -4.41 42.55 10.38
CA ILE A 20 -5.14 41.28 10.24
C ILE A 20 -5.01 40.73 8.83
N PHE A 21 -5.16 41.56 7.81
CA PHE A 21 -5.01 41.17 6.41
C PHE A 21 -3.59 40.69 6.09
N SER A 22 -2.57 41.42 6.57
CA SER A 22 -1.16 41.05 6.38
C SER A 22 -0.81 39.74 7.07
N VAL A 23 -1.31 39.53 8.30
CA VAL A 23 -1.18 38.27 9.04
C VAL A 23 -1.89 37.14 8.29
N GLY A 24 -3.08 37.39 7.74
CA GLY A 24 -3.81 36.41 6.94
C GLY A 24 -3.01 35.94 5.71
N ILE A 25 -2.43 36.89 4.95
CA ILE A 25 -1.56 36.58 3.81
C ILE A 25 -0.32 35.79 4.26
N LEU A 26 0.32 36.20 5.35
CA LEU A 26 1.51 35.52 5.88
C LEU A 26 1.19 34.08 6.30
N VAL A 27 0.09 33.87 7.03
CA VAL A 27 -0.37 32.54 7.47
C VAL A 27 -0.70 31.67 6.27
N TYR A 28 -1.37 32.22 5.25
CA TYR A 28 -1.65 31.51 4.01
C TYR A 28 -0.36 31.07 3.31
N GLY A 29 0.60 31.98 3.12
CA GLY A 29 1.89 31.68 2.49
C GLY A 29 2.67 30.60 3.24
N LEU A 30 2.74 30.70 4.57
CA LEU A 30 3.38 29.71 5.43
C LEU A 30 2.68 28.35 5.36
N ARG A 31 1.34 28.31 5.44
CA ARG A 31 0.56 27.07 5.34
C ARG A 31 0.75 26.41 3.98
N TYR A 32 0.72 27.19 2.90
CA TYR A 32 0.96 26.70 1.54
C TYR A 32 2.36 26.09 1.41
N PHE A 33 3.38 26.79 1.89
CA PHE A 33 4.76 26.31 1.87
C PHE A 33 4.93 25.01 2.67
N LEU A 34 4.45 24.97 3.92
CA LEU A 34 4.54 23.79 4.77
C LEU A 34 3.79 22.60 4.18
N ARG A 35 2.56 22.82 3.68
CA ARG A 35 1.75 21.77 3.05
C ARG A 35 2.47 21.18 1.84
N THR A 36 3.02 22.04 0.97
CA THR A 36 3.78 21.59 -0.22
C THR A 36 5.01 20.77 0.18
N ARG A 37 5.71 21.17 1.25
CA ARG A 37 6.87 20.42 1.76
C ARG A 37 6.49 19.07 2.37
N PHE A 38 5.44 19.00 3.19
CA PHE A 38 4.98 17.73 3.78
C PHE A 38 4.52 16.73 2.72
N PHE A 39 3.65 17.16 1.79
CA PHE A 39 3.16 16.27 0.74
C PHE A 39 4.24 15.92 -0.28
N GLY A 40 5.14 16.85 -0.61
CA GLY A 40 6.30 16.57 -1.47
C GLY A 40 7.25 15.54 -0.87
N ALA A 41 7.56 15.65 0.43
CA ALA A 41 8.38 14.66 1.14
C ALA A 41 7.70 13.28 1.22
N SER A 42 6.39 13.24 1.51
CA SER A 42 5.59 12.01 1.51
C SER A 42 5.53 11.34 0.13
N ALA A 43 5.38 12.11 -0.94
CA ALA A 43 5.42 11.60 -2.31
C ALA A 43 6.80 11.02 -2.65
N LYS A 44 7.88 11.74 -2.29
CA LYS A 44 9.26 11.27 -2.48
C LYS A 44 9.53 9.98 -1.71
N LEU A 45 9.09 9.88 -0.46
CA LEU A 45 9.23 8.66 0.35
C LEU A 45 8.55 7.47 -0.32
N GLY A 46 7.31 7.63 -0.79
CA GLY A 46 6.62 6.54 -1.48
C GLY A 46 7.22 6.18 -2.83
N ARG A 47 7.89 7.12 -3.52
CA ARG A 47 8.67 6.80 -4.71
C ARG A 47 9.87 5.92 -4.35
N ILE A 48 10.64 6.30 -3.34
CA ILE A 48 11.82 5.54 -2.87
C ILE A 48 11.42 4.12 -2.46
N LEU A 49 10.38 3.97 -1.64
CA LEU A 49 9.92 2.64 -1.19
C LEU A 49 9.43 1.78 -2.36
N ARG A 50 8.77 2.37 -3.37
CA ARG A 50 8.34 1.64 -4.57
C ARG A 50 9.52 1.20 -5.43
N GLU A 51 10.50 2.08 -5.62
CA GLU A 51 11.74 1.75 -6.35
C GLU A 51 12.50 0.62 -5.64
N GLN A 52 12.65 0.68 -4.32
CA GLN A 52 13.29 -0.37 -3.52
C GLN A 52 12.58 -1.72 -3.62
N LEU A 53 11.24 -1.74 -3.47
CA LEU A 53 10.48 -2.99 -3.62
C LEU A 53 10.51 -3.51 -5.06
N TYR A 54 10.47 -2.62 -6.07
CA TYR A 54 10.56 -3.02 -7.47
C TYR A 54 11.92 -3.66 -7.79
N GLU A 55 13.01 -3.03 -7.36
CA GLU A 55 14.36 -3.59 -7.49
C GLU A 55 14.48 -4.92 -6.74
N LYS A 56 13.96 -4.98 -5.52
CA LYS A 56 13.93 -6.21 -4.73
C LYS A 56 13.24 -7.33 -5.50
N TYR A 57 11.99 -7.11 -5.92
CA TYR A 57 11.17 -8.10 -6.61
C TYR A 57 11.84 -8.59 -7.89
N THR A 58 12.30 -7.68 -8.74
CA THR A 58 12.95 -8.05 -10.01
C THR A 58 14.27 -8.83 -9.85
N GLN A 59 14.87 -8.82 -8.66
CA GLN A 59 16.08 -9.58 -8.33
C GLN A 59 15.82 -10.91 -7.59
N MET A 60 14.58 -11.19 -7.19
CA MET A 60 14.24 -12.42 -6.46
C MET A 60 14.19 -13.64 -7.38
N SER A 61 14.53 -14.80 -6.81
CA SER A 61 14.43 -16.10 -7.47
C SER A 61 12.98 -16.57 -7.61
N PRO A 62 12.67 -17.47 -8.56
CA PRO A 62 11.36 -18.10 -8.68
C PRO A 62 10.83 -18.76 -7.39
N SER A 63 11.71 -19.28 -6.52
CA SER A 63 11.31 -19.82 -5.21
C SER A 63 10.61 -18.79 -4.32
N PHE A 64 11.02 -17.52 -4.38
CA PHE A 64 10.35 -16.44 -3.67
C PHE A 64 8.89 -16.31 -4.11
N TYR A 65 8.62 -16.39 -5.41
CA TYR A 65 7.27 -16.27 -5.97
C TYR A 65 6.41 -17.52 -5.81
N GLN A 66 7.00 -18.66 -5.44
CA GLN A 66 6.27 -19.84 -4.99
C GLN A 66 5.77 -19.68 -3.56
N LYS A 67 6.55 -19.00 -2.72
CA LYS A 67 6.22 -18.76 -1.30
C LYS A 67 5.32 -17.54 -1.10
N TYR A 68 5.58 -16.44 -1.82
CA TYR A 68 4.84 -15.19 -1.72
C TYR A 68 3.99 -14.98 -2.97
N ARG A 69 2.68 -14.84 -2.80
CA ARG A 69 1.75 -14.63 -3.91
C ARG A 69 1.96 -13.24 -4.50
N THR A 70 1.99 -13.15 -5.83
CA THR A 70 2.17 -11.87 -6.53
C THR A 70 1.14 -10.81 -6.13
N GLY A 71 -0.11 -11.20 -5.87
CA GLY A 71 -1.15 -10.28 -5.38
C GLY A 71 -0.80 -9.63 -4.04
N ASP A 72 -0.22 -10.39 -3.11
CA ASP A 72 0.19 -9.90 -1.79
C ASP A 72 1.38 -8.93 -1.92
N LEU A 73 2.35 -9.27 -2.78
CA LEU A 73 3.48 -8.40 -3.11
C LEU A 73 3.03 -7.06 -3.73
N MET A 74 2.03 -7.10 -4.61
CA MET A 74 1.44 -5.89 -5.18
C MET A 74 0.69 -5.06 -4.13
N ALA A 75 0.02 -5.71 -3.17
CA ALA A 75 -0.61 -5.01 -2.05
C ALA A 75 0.42 -4.29 -1.17
N HIS A 76 1.60 -4.87 -0.95
CA HIS A 76 2.70 -4.19 -0.25
C HIS A 76 3.19 -2.94 -1.01
N ALA A 77 3.42 -3.07 -2.33
CA ALA A 77 3.88 -1.97 -3.18
C ALA A 77 2.84 -0.85 -3.38
N THR A 78 1.58 -1.09 -3.05
CA THR A 78 0.48 -0.13 -3.24
C THR A 78 -0.10 0.34 -1.90
N ASN A 79 -0.83 -0.52 -1.19
CA ASN A 79 -1.58 -0.19 0.01
C ASN A 79 -0.66 0.10 1.19
N ASP A 80 0.34 -0.73 1.42
CA ASP A 80 1.24 -0.57 2.57
C ASP A 80 2.11 0.66 2.41
N ILE A 81 2.68 0.87 1.22
CA ILE A 81 3.41 2.11 0.91
C ILE A 81 2.50 3.33 1.09
N ARG A 82 1.25 3.28 0.63
CA ARG A 82 0.31 4.40 0.81
C ARG A 82 0.04 4.69 2.29
N ALA A 83 -0.06 3.68 3.14
CA ALA A 83 -0.19 3.87 4.58
C ALA A 83 1.03 4.58 5.18
N VAL A 84 2.25 4.18 4.79
CA VAL A 84 3.50 4.84 5.22
C VAL A 84 3.57 6.29 4.70
N GLN A 85 3.18 6.53 3.45
CA GLN A 85 3.08 7.87 2.86
C GLN A 85 2.10 8.75 3.64
N ASN A 86 0.92 8.23 3.99
CA ASN A 86 -0.08 8.97 4.76
C ASN A 86 0.45 9.38 6.13
N THR A 87 1.24 8.51 6.79
CA THR A 87 1.91 8.85 8.04
C THR A 87 2.90 10.00 7.88
N ALA A 88 3.77 9.94 6.87
CA ALA A 88 4.76 10.99 6.60
C ALA A 88 4.14 12.32 6.11
N GLY A 89 2.99 12.27 5.45
CA GLY A 89 2.28 13.44 4.93
C GLY A 89 1.26 13.97 5.92
N ILE A 90 0.04 13.43 5.86
CA ILE A 90 -1.10 13.87 6.68
C ILE A 90 -0.81 13.68 8.17
N GLY A 91 -0.20 12.56 8.57
CA GLY A 91 0.12 12.28 9.97
C GLY A 91 1.02 13.36 10.58
N VAL A 92 2.20 13.58 10.00
CA VAL A 92 3.16 14.61 10.45
C VAL A 92 2.56 16.02 10.39
N MET A 93 1.83 16.35 9.33
CA MET A 93 1.16 17.66 9.20
C MET A 93 0.15 17.88 10.33
N THR A 94 -0.69 16.89 10.60
CA THR A 94 -1.77 16.95 11.59
C THR A 94 -1.21 17.15 13.00
N ILE A 95 -0.19 16.36 13.38
CA ILE A 95 0.41 16.50 14.72
C ILE A 95 1.19 17.80 14.87
N SER A 96 1.86 18.28 13.81
CA SER A 96 2.57 19.56 13.82
C SER A 96 1.59 20.72 14.00
N GLU A 97 0.49 20.72 13.24
CA GLU A 97 -0.56 21.75 13.37
C GLU A 97 -1.25 21.70 14.74
N ALA A 98 -1.52 20.50 15.26
CA ALA A 98 -2.10 20.31 16.59
C ALA A 98 -1.17 20.81 17.71
N MET A 99 0.12 20.48 17.65
CA MET A 99 1.10 20.91 18.65
C MET A 99 1.33 22.42 18.59
N ILE A 100 1.47 23.00 17.39
CA ILE A 100 1.68 24.45 17.23
C ILE A 100 0.42 25.20 17.64
N THR A 101 -0.74 24.88 17.06
CA THR A 101 -1.98 25.62 17.31
C THR A 101 -2.49 25.36 18.71
N GLY A 102 -2.57 24.09 19.13
CA GLY A 102 -3.03 23.72 20.46
C GLY A 102 -2.08 24.23 21.55
N GLY A 103 -0.78 24.03 21.38
CA GLY A 103 0.24 24.49 22.32
C GLY A 103 0.27 26.01 22.46
N MET A 104 0.29 26.76 21.35
CA MET A 104 0.24 28.23 21.39
C MET A 104 -1.07 28.75 21.98
N THR A 105 -2.20 28.13 21.66
CA THR A 105 -3.50 28.55 22.19
C THR A 105 -3.56 28.34 23.71
N LEU A 106 -3.13 27.16 24.20
CA LEU A 106 -3.02 26.90 25.63
C LEU A 106 -2.05 27.86 26.32
N LEU A 107 -0.88 28.12 25.72
CA LEU A 107 0.10 29.07 26.24
C LEU A 107 -0.48 30.48 26.36
N MET A 108 -1.18 30.95 25.32
CA MET A 108 -1.81 32.27 25.32
C MET A 108 -2.93 32.37 26.36
N MET A 109 -3.78 31.35 26.51
CA MET A 109 -4.81 31.32 27.55
C MET A 109 -4.20 31.38 28.96
N PHE A 110 -3.12 30.63 29.18
CA PHE A 110 -2.46 30.55 30.47
C PHE A 110 -1.72 31.84 30.84
N VAL A 111 -0.94 32.41 29.90
CA VAL A 111 -0.06 33.56 30.16
C VAL A 111 -0.80 34.89 30.08
N THR A 112 -1.70 35.07 29.09
CA THR A 112 -2.27 36.41 28.80
C THR A 112 -3.63 36.66 29.41
N ILE A 113 -4.33 35.62 29.86
CA ILE A 113 -5.70 35.72 30.40
C ILE A 113 -5.74 35.27 31.85
N SER A 114 -5.69 33.96 32.10
CA SER A 114 -5.70 33.45 33.47
C SER A 114 -5.33 31.96 33.53
N PRO A 115 -4.29 31.59 34.30
CA PRO A 115 -3.99 30.19 34.60
C PRO A 115 -5.16 29.45 35.24
N LYS A 116 -5.87 30.11 36.17
CA LYS A 116 -6.99 29.52 36.92
C LYS A 116 -8.15 29.19 36.00
N LEU A 117 -8.57 30.15 35.15
CA LEU A 117 -9.67 29.94 34.21
C LEU A 117 -9.31 28.86 33.17
N THR A 118 -8.06 28.84 32.70
CA THR A 118 -7.55 27.81 31.78
C THR A 118 -7.69 26.41 32.36
N LEU A 119 -7.22 26.20 33.59
CA LEU A 119 -7.34 24.90 34.26
C LEU A 119 -8.80 24.47 34.45
N ILE A 120 -9.67 25.39 34.86
CA ILE A 120 -11.12 25.12 35.04
C ILE A 120 -11.75 24.71 33.70
N ALA A 121 -11.50 25.45 32.64
CA ALA A 121 -12.07 25.18 31.31
C ALA A 121 -11.54 23.88 30.69
N MET A 122 -10.36 23.43 31.10
CA MET A 122 -9.77 22.16 30.66
C MET A 122 -10.32 20.93 31.39
N ILE A 123 -10.98 21.07 32.55
CA ILE A 123 -11.49 19.93 33.33
C ILE A 123 -12.34 18.94 32.49
N PRO A 124 -13.25 19.39 31.61
CA PRO A 124 -14.03 18.48 30.77
C PRO A 124 -13.21 17.80 29.65
N LEU A 125 -12.12 18.42 29.18
CA LEU A 125 -11.40 17.97 27.97
C LEU A 125 -10.75 16.57 28.08
N PRO A 126 -10.20 16.13 29.23
CA PRO A 126 -9.79 14.73 29.42
C PRO A 126 -10.92 13.72 29.16
N ILE A 127 -12.18 14.07 29.50
CA ILE A 127 -13.34 13.22 29.24
C ILE A 127 -13.53 13.04 27.72
N LEU A 128 -13.32 14.10 26.94
CA LEU A 128 -13.35 14.02 25.47
C LEU A 128 -12.39 12.95 24.95
N VAL A 129 -11.12 13.04 25.37
CA VAL A 129 -10.06 12.13 24.90
C VAL A 129 -10.35 10.70 25.31
N ILE A 130 -10.77 10.47 26.56
CA ILE A 130 -11.06 9.13 27.08
C ILE A 130 -12.27 8.52 26.35
N SER A 131 -13.38 9.26 26.22
CA SER A 131 -14.60 8.79 25.57
C SER A 131 -14.39 8.52 24.09
N THR A 132 -13.79 9.44 23.34
CA THR A 132 -13.52 9.26 21.91
C THR A 132 -12.54 8.12 21.64
N SER A 133 -11.53 7.92 22.50
CA SER A 133 -10.61 6.77 22.41
C SER A 133 -11.32 5.45 22.73
N TYR A 134 -12.26 5.44 23.67
CA TYR A 134 -13.07 4.27 23.98
C TYR A 134 -14.02 3.92 22.82
N TYR A 135 -14.75 4.90 22.29
CA TYR A 135 -15.62 4.71 21.12
C TYR A 135 -14.83 4.25 19.90
N GLY A 136 -13.65 4.81 19.65
CA GLY A 136 -12.78 4.39 18.55
C GLY A 136 -12.40 2.91 18.62
N ARG A 137 -12.15 2.36 19.83
CA ARG A 137 -11.89 0.92 20.02
C ARG A 137 -13.13 0.06 19.77
N LEU A 138 -14.29 0.49 20.26
CA LEU A 138 -15.56 -0.20 19.99
C LEU A 138 -15.91 -0.19 18.50
N LEU A 139 -15.72 0.96 17.85
CA LEU A 139 -15.95 1.17 16.43
C LEU A 139 -15.05 0.24 15.60
N HIS A 140 -13.75 0.14 15.94
CA HIS A 140 -12.82 -0.77 15.27
C HIS A 140 -13.27 -2.24 15.35
N LYS A 141 -13.73 -2.69 16.53
CA LYS A 141 -14.27 -4.04 16.70
C LYS A 141 -15.55 -4.24 15.88
N GLY A 142 -16.48 -3.29 15.96
CA GLY A 142 -17.74 -3.33 15.21
C GLY A 142 -17.53 -3.38 13.70
N PHE A 143 -16.59 -2.58 13.16
CA PHE A 143 -16.23 -2.61 11.75
C PHE A 143 -15.68 -3.97 11.32
N LYS A 144 -14.86 -4.63 12.15
CA LYS A 144 -14.34 -5.97 11.84
C LYS A 144 -15.47 -6.99 11.71
N GLU A 145 -16.46 -6.95 12.61
CA GLU A 145 -17.63 -7.83 12.55
C GLU A 145 -18.53 -7.52 11.35
N ALA A 146 -18.76 -6.24 11.04
CA ALA A 146 -19.55 -5.81 9.88
C ALA A 146 -18.89 -6.22 8.56
N GLN A 147 -17.57 -6.08 8.46
CA GLN A 147 -16.80 -6.52 7.28
C GLN A 147 -16.86 -8.04 7.10
N GLY A 148 -16.81 -8.81 8.20
CA GLY A 148 -16.97 -10.27 8.16
C GLY A 148 -18.33 -10.67 7.59
N ALA A 149 -19.42 -10.07 8.09
CA ALA A 149 -20.76 -10.32 7.57
C ALA A 149 -20.90 -9.92 6.09
N PHE A 150 -20.26 -8.83 5.68
CA PHE A 150 -20.25 -8.41 4.27
C PHE A 150 -19.50 -9.40 3.37
N SER A 151 -18.40 -9.99 3.87
CA SER A 151 -17.67 -11.05 3.17
C SER A 151 -18.56 -12.29 2.96
N GLU A 152 -19.26 -12.75 4.00
CA GLU A 152 -20.20 -13.89 3.90
C GLU A 152 -21.29 -13.64 2.83
N LEU A 153 -21.84 -12.43 2.78
CA LEU A 153 -22.82 -12.04 1.76
C LEU A 153 -22.22 -12.07 0.34
N ASN A 154 -20.98 -11.60 0.19
CA ASN A 154 -20.29 -11.59 -1.10
C ASN A 154 -19.97 -13.01 -1.58
N ASP A 155 -19.53 -13.89 -0.67
CA ASP A 155 -19.28 -15.30 -0.95
C ASP A 155 -20.57 -16.00 -1.41
N LYS A 156 -21.69 -15.77 -0.71
CA LYS A 156 -23.02 -16.27 -1.14
C LYS A 156 -23.40 -15.75 -2.53
N THR A 157 -23.14 -14.47 -2.82
CA THR A 157 -23.44 -13.87 -4.13
C THR A 157 -22.67 -14.56 -5.24
N GLN A 158 -21.38 -14.81 -5.02
CA GLN A 158 -20.52 -15.50 -5.97
C GLN A 158 -20.98 -16.95 -6.20
N GLU A 159 -21.33 -17.67 -5.13
CA GLU A 159 -21.88 -19.03 -5.20
C GLU A 159 -23.19 -19.06 -6.00
N SER A 160 -24.10 -18.13 -5.73
CA SER A 160 -25.42 -18.05 -6.39
C SER A 160 -25.28 -17.78 -7.89
N ILE A 161 -24.36 -16.88 -8.28
CA ILE A 161 -24.08 -16.58 -9.69
C ILE A 161 -23.43 -17.77 -10.40
N ALA A 162 -22.42 -18.40 -9.78
CA ALA A 162 -21.75 -19.56 -10.36
C ALA A 162 -22.71 -20.77 -10.46
N GLY A 163 -23.62 -20.91 -9.50
CA GLY A 163 -24.62 -21.98 -9.38
C GLY A 163 -25.94 -21.70 -10.08
N VAL A 164 -26.13 -20.55 -10.75
CA VAL A 164 -27.45 -20.09 -11.23
C VAL A 164 -28.19 -21.10 -12.11
N LYS A 165 -27.45 -21.86 -12.92
CA LYS A 165 -28.03 -22.90 -13.77
C LYS A 165 -28.62 -24.04 -12.94
N VAL A 166 -27.94 -24.45 -11.87
CA VAL A 166 -28.41 -25.50 -10.96
C VAL A 166 -29.62 -24.99 -10.18
N THR A 167 -29.54 -23.80 -9.59
CA THR A 167 -30.65 -23.19 -8.84
C THR A 167 -31.93 -23.13 -9.68
N LYS A 168 -31.85 -22.65 -10.93
CA LYS A 168 -32.99 -22.60 -11.84
C LYS A 168 -33.49 -23.97 -12.32
N SER A 169 -32.58 -24.93 -12.50
CA SER A 169 -32.96 -26.28 -12.96
C SER A 169 -33.74 -27.05 -11.90
N PHE A 170 -33.47 -26.78 -10.61
CA PHE A 170 -34.13 -27.44 -9.49
C PHE A 170 -35.23 -26.59 -8.82
N GLY A 171 -35.44 -25.34 -9.25
CA GLY A 171 -36.51 -24.48 -8.73
C GLY A 171 -36.25 -23.94 -7.32
N TYR A 172 -34.98 -23.72 -6.95
CA TYR A 172 -34.56 -23.28 -5.61
C TYR A 172 -34.45 -21.76 -5.45
N GLU A 173 -34.93 -20.96 -6.40
CA GLU A 173 -34.72 -19.51 -6.42
C GLU A 173 -35.23 -18.81 -5.15
N THR A 174 -36.43 -19.15 -4.68
CA THR A 174 -37.00 -18.53 -3.47
C THR A 174 -36.20 -18.87 -2.20
N ALA A 175 -35.68 -20.09 -2.10
CA ALA A 175 -34.84 -20.49 -0.97
C ALA A 175 -33.50 -19.75 -0.99
N ASP A 176 -32.90 -19.60 -2.17
CA ASP A 176 -31.67 -18.83 -2.36
C ASP A 176 -31.85 -17.34 -2.04
N GLU A 177 -32.98 -16.76 -2.45
CA GLU A 177 -33.37 -15.38 -2.12
C GLU A 177 -33.56 -15.19 -0.60
N ASP A 178 -34.19 -16.15 0.09
CA ASP A 178 -34.39 -16.10 1.53
C ASP A 178 -33.06 -16.20 2.30
N ASP A 179 -32.15 -17.09 1.87
CA ASP A 179 -30.80 -17.19 2.42
C ASP A 179 -30.02 -15.88 2.22
N PHE A 180 -30.06 -15.31 1.02
CA PHE A 180 -29.44 -14.03 0.71
C PHE A 180 -30.00 -12.91 1.58
N ARG A 181 -31.34 -12.85 1.76
CA ARG A 181 -32.00 -11.86 2.61
C ARG A 181 -31.53 -11.95 4.05
N GLN A 182 -31.40 -13.16 4.62
CA GLN A 182 -30.91 -13.34 5.99
C GLN A 182 -29.48 -12.82 6.17
N LEU A 183 -28.59 -13.07 5.21
CA LEU A 183 -27.22 -12.55 5.24
C LEU A 183 -27.19 -11.03 5.08
N SER A 184 -28.02 -10.49 4.19
CA SER A 184 -28.18 -9.03 4.01
C SER A 184 -28.67 -8.36 5.30
N ASP A 185 -29.67 -8.93 5.96
CA ASP A 185 -30.19 -8.42 7.24
C ASP A 185 -29.13 -8.48 8.34
N ARG A 186 -28.28 -9.52 8.36
CA ARG A 186 -27.13 -9.60 9.27
C ARG A 186 -26.12 -8.47 8.99
N VAL A 187 -25.81 -8.18 7.73
CA VAL A 187 -24.94 -7.05 7.35
C VAL A 187 -25.53 -5.73 7.84
N VAL A 188 -26.84 -5.52 7.66
CA VAL A 188 -27.54 -4.32 8.16
C VAL A 188 -27.45 -4.24 9.68
N ALA A 189 -27.76 -5.33 10.40
CA ALA A 189 -27.72 -5.36 11.86
C ALA A 189 -26.32 -5.04 12.41
N LYS A 190 -25.25 -5.57 11.78
CA LYS A 190 -23.87 -5.27 12.17
C LYS A 190 -23.48 -3.83 11.87
N ASN A 191 -23.86 -3.30 10.71
CA ASN A 191 -23.62 -1.89 10.37
C ASN A 191 -24.39 -0.94 11.29
N LEU A 192 -25.62 -1.27 11.70
CA LEU A 192 -26.37 -0.46 12.67
C LEU A 192 -25.65 -0.35 14.02
N VAL A 193 -24.96 -1.39 14.49
CA VAL A 193 -24.14 -1.31 15.69
C VAL A 193 -22.98 -0.32 15.50
N VAL A 194 -22.31 -0.39 14.35
CA VAL A 194 -21.23 0.57 13.98
C VAL A 194 -21.76 2.00 13.96
N SER A 195 -22.88 2.24 13.26
CA SER A 195 -23.51 3.57 13.16
C SER A 195 -23.95 4.10 14.52
N LYS A 196 -24.45 3.25 15.43
CA LYS A 196 -24.81 3.67 16.79
C LYS A 196 -23.60 4.12 17.60
N ILE A 197 -22.45 3.48 17.45
CA ILE A 197 -21.21 3.88 18.12
C ILE A 197 -20.67 5.18 17.52
N ASP A 198 -20.68 5.29 16.19
CA ASP A 198 -20.22 6.47 15.46
C ASP A 198 -21.06 7.71 15.81
N ALA A 199 -22.40 7.55 15.90
CA ALA A 199 -23.32 8.61 16.27
C ALA A 199 -23.12 9.17 17.70
N LEU A 200 -22.34 8.50 18.56
CA LEU A 200 -22.01 9.02 19.90
C LEU A 200 -20.90 10.08 19.89
N PHE A 201 -20.11 10.18 18.82
CA PHE A 201 -18.98 11.12 18.76
C PHE A 201 -19.44 12.57 18.84
N ASP A 202 -20.30 13.02 17.91
CA ASP A 202 -20.70 14.44 17.83
C ASP A 202 -21.42 14.92 19.11
N PRO A 203 -22.42 14.21 19.67
CA PRO A 203 -23.07 14.64 20.91
C PRO A 203 -22.10 14.68 22.10
N THR A 204 -21.14 13.76 22.18
CA THR A 204 -20.13 13.75 23.25
C THR A 204 -19.17 14.93 23.10
N ILE A 205 -18.74 15.22 21.87
CA ILE A 205 -17.89 16.37 21.54
C ILE A 205 -18.61 17.66 21.94
N GLU A 206 -19.87 17.84 21.51
CA GLU A 206 -20.68 19.03 21.83
C GLU A 206 -20.94 19.18 23.32
N LEU A 207 -21.27 18.10 24.05
CA LEU A 207 -21.52 18.16 25.49
C LEU A 207 -20.26 18.55 26.27
N VAL A 208 -19.11 17.95 25.93
CA VAL A 208 -17.84 18.24 26.62
C VAL A 208 -17.37 19.66 26.34
N ILE A 209 -17.42 20.08 25.07
CA ILE A 209 -17.06 21.45 24.67
C ILE A 209 -18.05 22.45 25.28
N GLY A 210 -19.34 22.17 25.22
CA GLY A 210 -20.39 22.98 25.82
C GLY A 210 -20.21 23.15 27.32
N ALA A 211 -19.82 22.09 28.05
CA ALA A 211 -19.46 22.16 29.46
C ALA A 211 -18.22 23.04 29.69
N SER A 212 -17.19 22.92 28.85
CA SER A 212 -16.02 23.81 28.90
C SER A 212 -16.38 25.27 28.65
N TYR A 213 -17.25 25.57 27.68
CA TYR A 213 -17.77 26.92 27.45
C TYR A 213 -18.58 27.44 28.64
N LEU A 214 -19.48 26.62 29.19
CA LEU A 214 -20.28 26.97 30.36
C LEU A 214 -19.39 27.34 31.55
N LEU A 215 -18.42 26.49 31.89
CA LEU A 215 -17.45 26.77 32.95
C LEU A 215 -16.66 28.05 32.67
N SER A 216 -16.20 28.23 31.43
CA SER A 216 -15.44 29.42 31.03
C SER A 216 -16.25 30.70 31.20
N VAL A 217 -17.53 30.69 30.81
CA VAL A 217 -18.42 31.85 30.90
C VAL A 217 -18.80 32.12 32.35
N VAL A 218 -19.16 31.10 33.14
CA VAL A 218 -19.59 31.27 34.54
C VAL A 218 -18.44 31.80 35.40
N PHE A 219 -17.29 31.12 35.40
CA PHE A 219 -16.14 31.54 36.20
C PHE A 219 -15.48 32.79 35.61
N GLY A 220 -15.44 32.90 34.28
CA GLY A 220 -14.94 34.10 33.61
C GLY A 220 -15.77 35.34 33.93
N ALA A 221 -17.10 35.25 33.95
CA ALA A 221 -17.98 36.35 34.34
C ALA A 221 -17.72 36.79 35.78
N TYR A 222 -17.54 35.85 36.71
CA TYR A 222 -17.14 36.17 38.08
C TYR A 222 -15.80 36.92 38.12
N MET A 223 -14.80 36.45 37.37
CA MET A 223 -13.48 37.10 37.28
C MET A 223 -13.52 38.48 36.60
N VAL A 224 -14.50 38.72 35.71
CA VAL A 224 -14.76 40.04 35.13
C VAL A 224 -15.33 40.99 36.18
N ILE A 225 -16.28 40.54 36.99
CA ILE A 225 -16.92 41.35 38.04
C ILE A 225 -15.89 41.73 39.13
N ASP A 226 -15.00 40.81 39.49
CA ASP A 226 -13.91 41.04 40.46
C ASP A 226 -12.72 41.84 39.85
N GLY A 227 -12.78 42.19 38.57
CA GLY A 227 -11.74 42.96 37.88
C GLY A 227 -10.45 42.21 37.59
N SER A 228 -10.42 40.88 37.81
CA SER A 228 -9.27 40.02 37.52
C SER A 228 -9.01 39.84 36.02
N ILE A 229 -10.06 39.86 35.19
CA ILE A 229 -9.98 39.85 33.72
C ILE A 229 -10.96 40.85 33.11
N THR A 230 -10.74 41.23 31.85
CA THR A 230 -11.65 42.09 31.08
C THR A 230 -12.67 41.27 30.29
N ILE A 231 -13.78 41.90 29.89
CA ILE A 231 -14.77 41.29 28.99
C ILE A 231 -14.12 40.86 27.67
N GLY A 232 -13.19 41.68 27.13
CA GLY A 232 -12.44 41.35 25.92
C GLY A 232 -11.59 40.10 26.08
N GLN A 233 -10.92 39.94 27.23
CA GLN A 233 -10.19 38.72 27.56
C GLN A 233 -11.12 37.50 27.68
N LEU A 234 -12.32 37.64 28.23
CA LEU A 234 -13.30 36.54 28.29
C LEU A 234 -13.74 36.09 26.89
N ILE A 235 -14.07 37.05 26.00
CA ILE A 235 -14.41 36.75 24.60
C ILE A 235 -13.23 36.06 23.89
N THR A 236 -12.02 36.57 24.10
CA THR A 236 -10.79 35.98 23.53
C THR A 236 -10.57 34.56 24.04
N PHE A 237 -10.79 34.31 25.33
CA PHE A 237 -10.70 32.99 25.95
C PHE A 237 -11.68 32.00 25.32
N THR A 238 -12.94 32.39 25.13
CA THR A 238 -13.95 31.52 24.50
C THR A 238 -13.64 31.23 23.03
N THR A 239 -12.99 32.16 22.33
CA THR A 239 -12.50 31.95 20.95
C THR A 239 -11.35 30.94 20.93
N TYR A 240 -10.37 31.11 21.82
CA TYR A 240 -9.26 30.16 22.00
C TYR A 240 -9.75 28.76 22.38
N LEU A 241 -10.77 28.65 23.22
CA LEU A 241 -11.34 27.36 23.58
C LEU A 241 -11.90 26.60 22.36
N GLY A 242 -12.57 27.30 21.44
CA GLY A 242 -13.03 26.73 20.18
C GLY A 242 -11.87 26.28 19.28
N MET A 243 -10.77 27.03 19.26
CA MET A 243 -9.56 26.67 18.51
C MET A 243 -8.84 25.43 19.06
N LEU A 244 -9.06 25.06 20.34
CA LEU A 244 -8.48 23.86 20.96
C LEU A 244 -9.18 22.55 20.59
N VAL A 245 -10.41 22.63 20.07
CA VAL A 245 -11.21 21.44 19.74
C VAL A 245 -10.50 20.58 18.70
N TRP A 246 -10.05 21.18 17.60
CA TRP A 246 -9.39 20.44 16.54
C TRP A 246 -8.03 19.85 17.02
N PRO A 247 -7.09 20.60 17.60
CA PRO A 247 -5.86 20.03 18.17
C PRO A 247 -6.05 18.80 19.08
N LEU A 248 -7.13 18.74 19.86
CA LEU A 248 -7.44 17.58 20.70
C LEU A 248 -7.87 16.35 19.88
N LEU A 249 -8.77 16.54 18.90
CA LEU A 249 -9.20 15.45 18.00
C LEU A 249 -8.04 14.98 17.09
N ALA A 250 -7.14 15.90 16.72
CA ALA A 250 -5.99 15.64 15.85
C ALA A 250 -5.04 14.60 16.43
N LEU A 251 -4.87 14.59 17.76
CA LEU A 251 -4.09 13.57 18.45
C LEU A 251 -4.65 12.17 18.21
N GLY A 252 -5.97 12.00 18.30
CA GLY A 252 -6.63 10.72 18.05
C GLY A 252 -6.43 10.22 16.62
N PHE A 253 -6.64 11.09 15.62
CA PHE A 253 -6.39 10.73 14.22
C PHE A 253 -4.90 10.43 13.96
N PHE A 254 -3.99 11.19 14.56
CA PHE A 254 -2.56 10.95 14.43
C PHE A 254 -2.17 9.56 14.95
N PHE A 255 -2.64 9.16 16.14
CA PHE A 255 -2.36 7.83 16.68
C PHE A 255 -2.89 6.71 15.77
N ASN A 256 -4.06 6.90 15.18
CA ASN A 256 -4.62 5.91 14.25
C ASN A 256 -3.82 5.83 12.93
N ILE A 257 -3.33 6.95 12.41
CA ILE A 257 -2.49 7.00 11.20
C ILE A 257 -1.14 6.33 11.48
N ILE A 258 -0.46 6.69 12.57
CA ILE A 258 0.88 6.18 12.86
C ILE A 258 0.89 4.68 13.15
N GLN A 259 -0.13 4.15 13.85
CA GLN A 259 -0.26 2.71 14.08
C GLN A 259 -0.42 1.92 12.78
N ARG A 260 -1.28 2.41 11.87
CA ARG A 260 -1.46 1.78 10.55
C ARG A 260 -0.19 1.86 9.69
N GLY A 261 0.49 3.00 9.71
CA GLY A 261 1.75 3.18 9.02
C GLY A 261 2.85 2.26 9.53
N ALA A 262 3.01 2.13 10.87
CA ALA A 262 3.99 1.26 11.49
C ALA A 262 3.79 -0.21 11.09
N ALA A 263 2.57 -0.73 11.25
CA ALA A 263 2.26 -2.12 10.88
C ALA A 263 2.49 -2.39 9.37
N SER A 264 2.25 -1.40 8.52
CA SER A 264 2.48 -1.51 7.07
C SER A 264 3.98 -1.46 6.72
N TYR A 265 4.73 -0.62 7.43
CA TYR A 265 6.18 -0.55 7.29
C TYR A 265 6.87 -1.84 7.75
N ASP A 266 6.40 -2.46 8.84
CA ASP A 266 6.94 -3.73 9.33
C ASP A 266 6.79 -4.85 8.27
N ARG A 267 5.64 -4.94 7.59
CA ARG A 267 5.42 -5.90 6.49
C ARG A 267 6.33 -5.62 5.29
N ILE A 268 6.49 -4.35 4.90
CA ILE A 268 7.42 -3.98 3.82
C ILE A 268 8.84 -4.42 4.17
N ARG A 269 9.27 -4.15 5.41
CA ARG A 269 10.61 -4.49 5.89
C ARG A 269 10.83 -6.00 5.98
N GLU A 270 9.82 -6.76 6.39
CA GLU A 270 9.87 -8.23 6.39
C GLU A 270 10.20 -8.76 4.99
N ILE A 271 9.48 -8.28 3.97
CA ILE A 271 9.72 -8.65 2.57
C ILE A 271 11.10 -8.19 2.06
N GLU A 272 11.50 -6.95 2.40
CA GLU A 272 12.81 -6.41 2.02
C GLU A 272 13.96 -7.25 2.63
N SER A 273 13.75 -7.79 3.83
CA SER A 273 14.74 -8.60 4.56
C SER A 273 14.92 -10.02 4.01
N VAL A 274 14.01 -10.51 3.15
CA VAL A 274 14.10 -11.87 2.58
C VAL A 274 15.32 -11.95 1.64
N PRO A 275 16.34 -12.78 1.90
CA PRO A 275 17.50 -12.89 1.01
C PRO A 275 17.10 -13.49 -0.36
N SER A 276 17.79 -13.09 -1.43
CA SER A 276 17.61 -13.74 -2.73
C SER A 276 18.20 -15.15 -2.68
N GLY A 277 17.47 -16.15 -3.20
CA GLY A 277 17.91 -17.53 -3.23
C GLY A 277 18.98 -17.83 -4.28
N ILE A 278 19.29 -16.88 -5.17
CA ILE A 278 20.34 -17.02 -6.18
C ILE A 278 21.52 -16.14 -5.79
N VAL A 279 22.67 -16.76 -5.57
CA VAL A 279 23.92 -16.04 -5.30
C VAL A 279 24.35 -15.33 -6.59
N THR A 280 24.43 -14.00 -6.55
CA THR A 280 24.85 -13.17 -7.68
C THR A 280 26.37 -13.00 -7.79
N THR A 281 27.13 -13.50 -6.81
CA THR A 281 28.60 -13.55 -6.87
C THR A 281 29.01 -14.62 -7.89
N TYR A 282 29.83 -14.23 -8.86
CA TYR A 282 30.32 -15.11 -9.93
C TYR A 282 31.85 -15.06 -10.01
N GLN A 283 32.45 -16.10 -10.58
CA GLN A 283 33.90 -16.21 -10.80
C GLN A 283 34.25 -16.01 -12.28
N ASN A 284 33.35 -16.42 -13.17
CA ASN A 284 33.52 -16.35 -14.61
C ASN A 284 32.64 -15.25 -15.18
N SER A 285 33.30 -14.22 -15.73
CA SER A 285 32.60 -13.14 -16.40
C SER A 285 32.29 -13.44 -17.86
N ASP A 286 32.79 -14.52 -18.46
CA ASP A 286 32.55 -14.80 -19.87
C ASP A 286 31.27 -15.62 -20.10
N ALA A 287 30.74 -15.58 -21.32
CA ALA A 287 29.61 -16.42 -21.68
C ALA A 287 30.06 -17.90 -21.73
N PRO A 288 29.27 -18.84 -21.18
CA PRO A 288 29.64 -20.24 -21.19
C PRO A 288 29.62 -20.80 -22.62
N THR A 289 30.55 -21.70 -22.91
CA THR A 289 30.67 -22.40 -24.21
C THR A 289 31.09 -23.84 -23.98
N GLY A 290 30.68 -24.75 -24.86
CA GLY A 290 31.08 -26.17 -24.83
C GLY A 290 29.95 -27.09 -24.37
N ASP A 291 30.31 -28.19 -23.72
CA ASP A 291 29.36 -29.23 -23.34
C ASP A 291 28.63 -28.90 -22.02
N ILE A 292 27.40 -29.40 -21.88
CA ILE A 292 26.61 -29.31 -20.66
C ILE A 292 26.61 -30.68 -19.98
N ASN A 293 27.07 -30.74 -18.73
CA ASN A 293 27.14 -31.97 -17.95
C ASN A 293 26.15 -31.92 -16.79
N PHE A 294 25.28 -32.91 -16.70
CA PHE A 294 24.43 -33.19 -15.54
C PHE A 294 25.01 -34.38 -14.77
N ASN A 295 25.31 -34.16 -13.50
CA ASN A 295 25.75 -35.17 -12.52
C ASN A 295 25.02 -34.92 -11.18
N LEU A 296 23.69 -34.89 -11.27
CA LEU A 296 22.80 -34.50 -10.18
C LEU A 296 22.36 -35.76 -9.41
N LYS A 297 22.84 -35.91 -8.18
CA LYS A 297 22.41 -37.01 -7.30
C LYS A 297 20.96 -36.87 -6.85
N GLN A 298 20.58 -35.68 -6.41
CA GLN A 298 19.25 -35.42 -5.88
C GLN A 298 18.92 -33.93 -5.99
N PHE A 299 17.67 -33.61 -6.28
CA PHE A 299 17.14 -32.26 -6.11
C PHE A 299 15.78 -32.30 -5.43
N GLN A 300 15.60 -31.42 -4.44
CA GLN A 300 14.40 -31.31 -3.62
C GLN A 300 14.07 -29.83 -3.42
N PHE A 301 12.80 -29.46 -3.55
CA PHE A 301 12.35 -28.14 -3.15
C PHE A 301 12.27 -28.05 -1.63
N GLU A 302 12.59 -26.89 -1.06
CA GLU A 302 12.61 -26.65 0.39
C GLU A 302 11.30 -27.08 1.09
N ASP A 303 10.15 -26.87 0.43
CA ASP A 303 8.82 -27.13 0.99
C ASP A 303 8.26 -28.54 0.69
N THR A 304 9.07 -29.43 0.11
CA THR A 304 8.63 -30.79 -0.27
C THR A 304 9.31 -31.86 0.57
N ALA A 305 8.57 -32.91 0.96
CA ALA A 305 9.11 -34.02 1.76
C ALA A 305 9.88 -35.06 0.92
N HIS A 306 9.72 -35.04 -0.40
CA HIS A 306 10.30 -36.00 -1.33
C HIS A 306 11.09 -35.25 -2.41
N ALA A 307 12.23 -35.81 -2.82
CA ALA A 307 12.97 -35.20 -3.91
C ALA A 307 12.24 -35.38 -5.24
N SER A 308 12.41 -34.37 -6.09
CA SER A 308 11.75 -34.26 -7.39
C SER A 308 12.59 -34.87 -8.51
N LEU A 309 13.91 -34.98 -8.31
CA LEU A 309 14.86 -35.61 -9.23
C LEU A 309 15.88 -36.41 -8.42
N HIS A 310 16.29 -37.56 -8.96
CA HIS A 310 17.28 -38.44 -8.37
C HIS A 310 18.15 -39.08 -9.48
N ASP A 311 19.45 -39.22 -9.21
CA ASP A 311 20.43 -39.94 -10.02
C ASP A 311 20.42 -39.58 -11.53
N ILE A 312 20.37 -38.28 -11.83
CA ILE A 312 20.36 -37.77 -13.19
C ILE A 312 21.80 -37.58 -13.69
N ASN A 313 22.20 -38.38 -14.68
CA ASN A 313 23.54 -38.39 -15.24
C ASN A 313 23.51 -38.41 -16.77
N PHE A 314 23.88 -37.31 -17.42
CA PHE A 314 24.04 -37.24 -18.89
C PHE A 314 24.89 -36.03 -19.32
N THR A 315 25.40 -36.09 -20.55
CA THR A 315 26.15 -35.01 -21.19
C THR A 315 25.48 -34.61 -22.49
N ILE A 316 25.29 -33.30 -22.70
CA ILE A 316 24.86 -32.71 -23.96
C ILE A 316 26.10 -32.12 -24.65
N GLN A 317 26.50 -32.73 -25.76
CA GLN A 317 27.62 -32.24 -26.55
C GLN A 317 27.21 -31.03 -27.40
N GLN A 318 28.15 -30.14 -27.70
CA GLN A 318 27.89 -29.01 -28.59
C GLN A 318 27.33 -29.48 -29.95
N GLY A 319 26.18 -28.92 -30.35
CA GLY A 319 25.48 -29.30 -31.59
C GLY A 319 24.55 -30.52 -31.48
N MET A 320 24.52 -31.19 -30.32
CA MET A 320 23.64 -32.32 -30.06
C MET A 320 22.20 -31.85 -29.82
N THR A 321 21.22 -32.59 -30.36
CA THR A 321 19.80 -32.45 -30.00
C THR A 321 19.40 -33.58 -29.07
N VAL A 322 18.81 -33.25 -27.92
CA VAL A 322 18.38 -34.23 -26.91
C VAL A 322 16.86 -34.17 -26.72
N GLY A 323 16.20 -35.33 -26.78
CA GLY A 323 14.78 -35.48 -26.46
C GLY A 323 14.60 -36.12 -25.08
N ILE A 324 13.86 -35.47 -24.19
CA ILE A 324 13.54 -35.98 -22.85
C ILE A 324 12.08 -36.46 -22.84
N VAL A 325 11.88 -37.76 -22.63
CA VAL A 325 10.54 -38.40 -22.59
C VAL A 325 10.25 -39.02 -21.24
N GLY A 326 8.97 -39.07 -20.85
CA GLY A 326 8.53 -39.64 -19.58
C GLY A 326 7.11 -39.18 -19.21
N HIS A 327 6.50 -39.81 -18.22
CA HIS A 327 5.14 -39.47 -17.77
C HIS A 327 5.06 -38.03 -17.21
N THR A 328 3.83 -37.50 -17.10
CA THR A 328 3.58 -36.20 -16.44
C THR A 328 4.07 -36.24 -14.99
N GLY A 329 4.74 -35.19 -14.54
CA GLY A 329 5.32 -35.14 -13.18
C GLY A 329 6.72 -35.78 -13.04
N ALA A 330 7.28 -36.40 -14.08
CA ALA A 330 8.63 -36.99 -14.03
C ALA A 330 9.80 -35.98 -13.93
N GLY A 331 9.55 -34.69 -13.64
CA GLY A 331 10.61 -33.68 -13.49
C GLY A 331 11.23 -33.14 -14.78
N LYS A 332 10.67 -33.44 -15.96
CA LYS A 332 11.20 -32.98 -17.26
C LYS A 332 11.38 -31.45 -17.34
N SER A 333 10.32 -30.70 -16.99
CA SER A 333 10.38 -29.23 -16.98
C SER A 333 11.33 -28.70 -15.91
N LEU A 334 11.51 -29.45 -14.81
CA LEU A 334 12.43 -29.08 -13.73
C LEU A 334 13.89 -29.15 -14.17
N LEU A 335 14.28 -30.13 -15.00
CA LEU A 335 15.63 -30.17 -15.58
C LEU A 335 15.96 -28.90 -16.37
N ILE A 336 15.00 -28.41 -17.16
CA ILE A 336 15.16 -27.15 -17.92
C ILE A 336 15.29 -25.96 -16.97
N ARG A 337 14.46 -25.89 -15.91
CA ARG A 337 14.53 -24.82 -14.91
C ARG A 337 15.85 -24.81 -14.14
N LEU A 338 16.41 -25.97 -13.83
CA LEU A 338 17.73 -26.09 -13.23
C LEU A 338 18.84 -25.63 -14.19
N LEU A 339 18.73 -25.96 -15.48
CA LEU A 339 19.66 -25.49 -16.51
C LEU A 339 19.65 -23.96 -16.67
N LEU A 340 18.47 -23.34 -16.60
CA LEU A 340 18.28 -21.89 -16.61
C LEU A 340 18.70 -21.22 -15.28
N ARG A 341 19.11 -22.03 -14.30
CA ARG A 341 19.45 -21.61 -12.94
C ARG A 341 18.31 -20.79 -12.31
N GLU A 342 17.08 -21.30 -12.43
CA GLU A 342 15.94 -20.81 -11.65
C GLU A 342 16.02 -21.28 -10.19
N PHE A 343 16.65 -22.42 -9.97
CA PHE A 343 16.97 -22.99 -8.66
C PHE A 343 18.43 -23.41 -8.65
N ASP A 344 19.14 -23.15 -7.56
CA ASP A 344 20.48 -23.67 -7.35
C ASP A 344 20.40 -25.09 -6.78
N THR A 345 21.33 -25.95 -7.21
CA THR A 345 21.51 -27.30 -6.67
C THR A 345 22.32 -27.27 -5.37
N GLU A 346 22.29 -28.34 -4.59
CA GLU A 346 23.08 -28.42 -3.36
C GLU A 346 24.58 -28.35 -3.67
N ARG A 347 25.07 -29.11 -4.66
CA ARG A 347 26.49 -29.16 -5.01
C ARG A 347 26.80 -28.35 -6.28
N PRO A 348 27.87 -27.53 -6.30
CA PRO A 348 28.24 -26.75 -7.48
C PRO A 348 28.42 -27.58 -8.74
N GLU A 349 29.03 -28.74 -8.61
CA GLU A 349 29.37 -29.64 -9.70
C GLU A 349 28.20 -30.45 -10.25
N ASP A 350 26.98 -30.33 -9.68
CA ASP A 350 25.81 -31.09 -10.14
C ASP A 350 25.44 -30.74 -11.59
N ILE A 351 25.65 -29.48 -11.99
CA ILE A 351 25.40 -29.02 -13.36
C ILE A 351 26.53 -28.08 -13.78
N GLN A 352 27.20 -28.45 -14.88
CA GLN A 352 28.32 -27.70 -15.43
C GLN A 352 28.07 -27.35 -16.89
N TYR A 353 28.57 -26.19 -17.32
CA TYR A 353 28.61 -25.77 -18.72
C TYR A 353 30.05 -25.37 -19.04
N GLY A 354 30.69 -26.01 -20.01
CA GLY A 354 32.07 -25.69 -20.39
C GLY A 354 33.08 -26.00 -19.28
N HIS A 355 32.84 -27.08 -18.53
CA HIS A 355 33.63 -27.53 -17.37
C HIS A 355 33.54 -26.67 -16.10
N HIS A 356 32.72 -25.62 -16.08
CA HIS A 356 32.50 -24.82 -14.88
C HIS A 356 31.06 -25.00 -14.35
N PRO A 357 30.86 -25.04 -13.01
CA PRO A 357 29.56 -24.94 -12.38
C PRO A 357 28.70 -23.80 -12.93
N LEU A 358 27.39 -24.02 -13.09
CA LEU A 358 26.47 -22.95 -13.50
C LEU A 358 26.49 -21.75 -12.54
N ARG A 359 26.76 -21.98 -11.25
CA ARG A 359 26.80 -20.93 -10.23
C ARG A 359 27.98 -19.98 -10.38
N ASP A 360 29.02 -20.39 -11.09
CA ASP A 360 30.25 -19.61 -11.25
C ASP A 360 30.12 -18.53 -12.34
N TYR A 361 29.07 -18.58 -13.18
CA TYR A 361 28.83 -17.61 -14.24
C TYR A 361 27.95 -16.43 -13.79
N ASP A 362 28.17 -15.24 -14.38
CA ASP A 362 27.16 -14.16 -14.32
C ASP A 362 25.84 -14.68 -14.90
N ILE A 363 24.79 -14.66 -14.08
CA ILE A 363 23.46 -15.18 -14.43
C ILE A 363 22.91 -14.59 -15.72
N ARG A 364 23.21 -13.31 -16.02
CA ARG A 364 22.76 -12.64 -17.25
C ARG A 364 23.43 -13.22 -18.48
N LYS A 365 24.74 -13.48 -18.40
CA LYS A 365 25.52 -14.06 -19.50
C LYS A 365 25.20 -15.54 -19.71
N LEU A 366 24.97 -16.28 -18.61
CA LEU A 366 24.46 -17.65 -18.67
C LEU A 366 23.11 -17.70 -19.40
N ARG A 367 22.13 -16.90 -18.96
CA ARG A 367 20.77 -16.90 -19.54
C ARG A 367 20.72 -16.38 -20.97
N ALA A 368 21.63 -15.47 -21.35
CA ALA A 368 21.75 -15.00 -22.74
C ALA A 368 22.14 -16.11 -23.74
N GLN A 369 22.69 -17.25 -23.28
CA GLN A 369 22.98 -18.41 -24.13
C GLN A 369 21.77 -19.30 -24.39
N PHE A 370 20.64 -19.08 -23.70
CA PHE A 370 19.45 -19.92 -23.82
C PHE A 370 18.31 -19.18 -24.51
N GLY A 371 17.76 -19.77 -25.58
CA GLY A 371 16.40 -19.46 -26.05
C GLY A 371 15.40 -20.36 -25.33
N TYR A 372 14.51 -19.78 -24.52
CA TYR A 372 13.54 -20.53 -23.73
C TYR A 372 12.12 -20.36 -24.27
N VAL A 373 11.45 -21.48 -24.54
CA VAL A 373 10.02 -21.52 -24.89
C VAL A 373 9.28 -22.22 -23.75
N PRO A 374 8.52 -21.48 -22.92
CA PRO A 374 7.80 -22.08 -21.79
C PRO A 374 6.61 -22.92 -22.26
N GLN A 375 6.19 -23.85 -21.39
CA GLN A 375 5.01 -24.68 -21.64
C GLN A 375 3.71 -23.86 -21.66
N GLU A 376 3.60 -22.86 -20.78
CA GLU A 376 2.54 -21.85 -20.82
C GLU A 376 3.12 -20.57 -21.38
N HIS A 377 2.60 -20.10 -22.51
CA HIS A 377 3.06 -18.89 -23.15
C HIS A 377 2.54 -17.65 -22.40
N PHE A 378 3.39 -16.63 -22.30
CA PHE A 378 3.04 -15.34 -21.74
C PHE A 378 3.24 -14.25 -22.80
N LEU A 379 2.25 -13.38 -22.94
CA LEU A 379 2.34 -12.17 -23.76
C LEU A 379 2.09 -10.96 -22.87
N PHE A 380 2.96 -9.97 -23.02
CA PHE A 380 2.78 -8.66 -22.40
C PHE A 380 1.64 -7.92 -23.11
N SER A 381 0.93 -7.08 -22.35
CA SER A 381 -0.05 -6.13 -22.89
C SER A 381 0.66 -5.06 -23.72
N SER A 382 0.99 -5.40 -24.96
CA SER A 382 1.78 -4.62 -25.90
C SER A 382 1.41 -5.04 -27.34
N THR A 383 2.03 -4.42 -28.33
CA THR A 383 1.86 -4.85 -29.73
C THR A 383 2.50 -6.22 -29.98
N ILE A 384 2.09 -6.89 -31.04
CA ILE A 384 2.75 -8.13 -31.50
C ILE A 384 4.24 -7.87 -31.75
N ARG A 385 4.56 -6.75 -32.41
CA ARG A 385 5.95 -6.26 -32.57
C ARG A 385 6.67 -6.15 -31.22
N GLY A 386 6.04 -5.49 -30.25
CA GLY A 386 6.61 -5.26 -28.93
C GLY A 386 6.89 -6.55 -28.15
N ASN A 387 6.09 -7.59 -28.35
CA ASN A 387 6.32 -8.91 -27.76
C ASN A 387 7.47 -9.67 -28.45
N ILE A 388 7.56 -9.63 -29.78
CA ILE A 388 8.65 -10.28 -30.54
C ILE A 388 9.99 -9.58 -30.26
N ALA A 389 9.99 -8.24 -30.24
CA ALA A 389 11.16 -7.40 -30.00
C ALA A 389 11.43 -7.13 -28.51
N PHE A 390 10.83 -7.90 -27.59
CA PHE A 390 10.84 -7.60 -26.15
C PHE A 390 12.26 -7.40 -25.57
N SER A 391 13.22 -8.23 -26.01
CA SER A 391 14.62 -8.14 -25.54
C SER A 391 15.43 -7.04 -26.23
N GLN A 392 14.98 -6.55 -27.39
CA GLN A 392 15.63 -5.51 -28.20
C GLN A 392 14.56 -4.64 -28.88
N PRO A 393 13.96 -3.66 -28.15
CA PRO A 393 12.82 -2.89 -28.66
C PRO A 393 13.10 -2.11 -29.95
N ASP A 394 14.37 -1.71 -30.15
CA ASP A 394 14.87 -0.94 -31.28
C ASP A 394 15.33 -1.82 -32.45
N ILE A 395 15.06 -3.14 -32.42
CA ILE A 395 15.41 -4.03 -33.53
C ILE A 395 14.62 -3.64 -34.79
N ASP A 396 15.26 -3.81 -35.94
CA ASP A 396 14.66 -3.50 -37.24
C ASP A 396 13.47 -4.42 -37.56
N ASP A 397 12.49 -3.87 -38.27
CA ASP A 397 11.24 -4.55 -38.58
C ASP A 397 11.47 -5.76 -39.51
N GLU A 398 12.51 -5.70 -40.36
CA GLU A 398 12.91 -6.84 -41.20
C GLU A 398 13.28 -8.06 -40.34
N ALA A 399 14.00 -7.86 -39.23
CA ALA A 399 14.36 -8.94 -38.33
C ALA A 399 13.14 -9.51 -37.59
N VAL A 400 12.19 -8.66 -37.21
CA VAL A 400 10.91 -9.07 -36.61
C VAL A 400 10.09 -9.91 -37.60
N HIS A 401 9.99 -9.46 -38.85
CA HIS A 401 9.28 -10.20 -39.90
C HIS A 401 9.96 -11.53 -40.22
N HIS A 402 11.29 -11.54 -40.31
CA HIS A 402 12.07 -12.75 -40.53
C HIS A 402 11.86 -13.78 -39.42
N ALA A 403 11.94 -13.37 -38.14
CA ALA A 403 11.67 -14.26 -37.01
C ALA A 403 10.24 -14.81 -37.03
N SER A 404 9.26 -13.97 -37.39
CA SER A 404 7.85 -14.37 -37.53
C SER A 404 7.64 -15.36 -38.67
N ALA A 405 8.35 -15.19 -39.78
CA ALA A 405 8.29 -16.10 -40.93
C ALA A 405 8.89 -17.46 -40.59
N MET A 406 10.04 -17.48 -39.89
CA MET A 406 10.68 -18.70 -39.40
C MET A 406 9.80 -19.48 -38.41
N SER A 407 8.93 -18.78 -37.68
CA SER A 407 7.96 -19.38 -36.76
C SER A 407 6.59 -19.63 -37.40
N HIS A 408 6.44 -19.42 -38.70
CA HIS A 408 5.21 -19.62 -39.47
C HIS A 408 3.99 -18.78 -39.03
N ILE A 409 4.19 -17.67 -38.32
CA ILE A 409 3.11 -16.80 -37.84
C ILE A 409 2.95 -15.49 -38.63
N HIS A 410 3.89 -15.19 -39.54
CA HIS A 410 3.89 -13.93 -40.29
C HIS A 410 2.58 -13.68 -41.06
N GLN A 411 2.08 -14.70 -41.78
CA GLN A 411 0.86 -14.54 -42.58
C GLN A 411 -0.37 -14.32 -41.71
N ASP A 412 -0.47 -15.02 -40.57
CA ASP A 412 -1.57 -14.86 -39.62
C ASP A 412 -1.58 -13.43 -39.04
N ILE A 413 -0.39 -12.91 -38.67
CA ILE A 413 -0.25 -11.54 -38.18
C ILE A 413 -0.75 -10.54 -39.23
N LEU A 414 -0.41 -10.70 -40.51
CA LEU A 414 -0.84 -9.79 -41.58
C LEU A 414 -2.35 -9.79 -41.82
N THR A 415 -3.09 -10.83 -41.38
CA THR A 415 -4.55 -10.84 -41.47
C THR A 415 -5.23 -9.95 -40.43
N LEU A 416 -4.50 -9.55 -39.38
CA LEU A 416 -5.04 -8.70 -38.31
C LEU A 416 -5.18 -7.24 -38.80
N PRO A 417 -6.18 -6.47 -38.30
CA PRO A 417 -6.45 -5.11 -38.77
C PRO A 417 -5.27 -4.14 -38.67
N LEU A 418 -4.40 -4.33 -37.68
CA LEU A 418 -3.21 -3.50 -37.44
C LEU A 418 -1.91 -4.29 -37.61
N ALA A 419 -1.97 -5.51 -38.18
CA ALA A 419 -0.83 -6.41 -38.33
C ALA A 419 0.05 -6.46 -37.07
N TYR A 420 1.34 -6.11 -37.20
CA TYR A 420 2.32 -6.10 -36.11
C TYR A 420 2.05 -5.08 -35.00
N ASP A 421 1.28 -4.04 -35.29
CA ASP A 421 0.86 -3.02 -34.31
C ASP A 421 -0.42 -3.40 -33.56
N THR A 422 -1.00 -4.57 -33.86
CA THR A 422 -2.14 -5.09 -33.10
C THR A 422 -1.74 -5.27 -31.64
N VAL A 423 -2.44 -4.57 -30.75
CA VAL A 423 -2.25 -4.69 -29.31
C VAL A 423 -2.91 -5.99 -28.85
N VAL A 424 -2.14 -6.81 -28.15
CA VAL A 424 -2.62 -8.05 -27.53
C VAL A 424 -2.83 -7.79 -26.04
N GLY A 425 -3.98 -8.20 -25.49
CA GLY A 425 -4.26 -8.06 -24.05
C GLY A 425 -3.45 -9.04 -23.19
N GLU A 426 -3.57 -8.90 -21.86
CA GLU A 426 -2.85 -9.75 -20.90
C GLU A 426 -3.18 -11.23 -21.13
N ARG A 427 -2.15 -12.08 -21.27
CA ARG A 427 -2.29 -13.53 -21.57
C ARG A 427 -2.95 -13.85 -22.92
N GLY A 428 -2.98 -12.91 -23.87
CA GLY A 428 -3.48 -13.19 -25.22
C GLY A 428 -4.99 -13.05 -25.39
N VAL A 429 -5.71 -12.56 -24.38
CA VAL A 429 -7.16 -12.35 -24.45
C VAL A 429 -7.42 -10.89 -24.83
N SER A 430 -8.03 -10.68 -26.01
CA SER A 430 -8.48 -9.38 -26.49
C SER A 430 -9.96 -9.17 -26.25
#